data_AF-A0A1G1C7D2-F1
#
_entry.id   AF-A0A1G1C7D2-F1
#
_cell.length_a   1.000
_cell.length_b   1.000
_cell.length_c   1.000
_cell.angle_alpha   90.00
_cell.angle_beta   90.00
_cell.angle_gamma   90.00
#
_symmetry.space_group_name_H-M   'P 1'
#
loop_
_entity.id
_entity.type
_entity.pdbx_description
1 polymer ?
#
loop_
_entity_poly.entity_id
_entity_poly.type
_entity_poly.pdbx_seq_one_letter_code
_entity_poly.pdbx_strand_id
1 'polypeptide(L)' 'MNLSEPHALYITLTLPTVFAAILIFEGLNQVLSHKTIGWVSAFFGFAFLVTVWLTYFALSG' A
#
# COMPACT_ATOMS: atom_id res chain seq x y z
N MET A 1 10.50 -3.26 21.30
CA MET A 1 9.91 -2.07 20.65
C MET A 1 8.41 -2.19 20.81
N ASN A 2 7.77 -1.23 21.46
CA ASN A 2 6.32 -1.20 21.55
C ASN A 2 5.78 -0.76 20.19
N LEU A 3 4.98 -1.60 19.53
CA LEU A 3 4.46 -1.34 18.19
C LEU A 3 3.46 -0.18 18.15
N SER A 4 2.95 0.25 19.32
CA SER A 4 2.08 1.41 19.46
C SER A 4 2.85 2.73 19.57
N GLU A 5 4.19 2.70 19.69
CA GLU A 5 4.96 3.94 19.65
C GLU A 5 4.90 4.55 18.24
N PRO A 6 4.64 5.87 18.10
CA PRO A 6 4.50 6.52 16.80
C PRO A 6 5.68 6.23 15.85
N HIS A 7 6.89 6.16 16.39
CA HIS A 7 8.10 5.85 15.62
C HIS A 7 8.08 4.43 15.03
N ALA A 8 7.60 3.44 15.79
CA ALA A 8 7.48 2.06 15.30
C ALA A 8 6.42 1.99 14.19
N LEU A 9 5.28 2.67 14.37
CA LEU A 9 4.22 2.75 13.35
C LEU A 9 4.73 3.37 12.04
N TYR A 10 5.44 4.50 12.12
CA TYR A 10 5.97 5.15 10.93
C TYR A 10 6.95 4.25 10.18
N ILE A 11 7.90 3.63 10.87
CA ILE A 11 8.90 2.76 10.23
C ILE A 11 8.22 1.55 9.59
N THR A 12 7.30 0.89 10.31
CA THR A 12 6.63 -0.33 9.85
C THR A 12 5.65 -0.07 8.71
N LEU A 13 4.94 1.05 8.70
CA LEU A 13 3.92 1.36 7.69
C LEU A 13 4.48 2.10 6.46
N THR A 14 5.65 2.73 6.56
CA THR A 14 6.26 3.43 5.42
C THR A 14 6.58 2.47 4.27
N LEU A 15 7.23 1.35 4.55
CA LEU A 15 7.62 0.38 3.52
C LEU A 15 6.39 -0.21 2.79
N PRO A 16 5.34 -0.71 3.47
CA PRO A 16 4.09 -1.11 2.85
C PRO A 16 3.41 -0.02 2.02
N THR A 17 3.46 1.24 2.48
CA THR A 17 2.86 2.38 1.76
C THR A 17 3.57 2.66 0.44
N VAL A 18 4.91 2.68 0.46
CA VAL A 18 5.72 2.87 -0.74
C VAL A 18 5.50 1.72 -1.71
N PHE A 19 5.46 0.48 -1.21
CA PHE A 19 5.15 -0.70 -2.03
C PHE A 19 3.77 -0.61 -2.68
N ALA A 20 2.73 -0.23 -1.92
CA ALA A 20 1.38 -0.04 -2.45
C ALA A 20 1.36 1.01 -3.58
N ALA A 21 2.03 2.15 -3.36
CA ALA A 21 2.11 3.23 -4.34
C ALA A 21 2.79 2.75 -5.63
N ILE A 22 3.92 2.04 -5.54
CA ILE A 22 4.63 1.50 -6.71
C ILE A 22 3.72 0.56 -7.51
N LEU A 23 3.00 -0.36 -6.85
CA LEU A 23 2.05 -1.27 -7.49
C LEU A 23 0.92 -0.51 -8.21
N ILE A 24 0.38 0.54 -7.60
CA ILE A 24 -0.64 1.37 -8.24
C ILE A 24 -0.07 2.04 -9.49
N PHE A 25 1.10 2.67 -9.40
CA PHE A 25 1.73 3.34 -10.55
C PHE A 25 2.06 2.35 -11.67
N GLU A 26 2.60 1.18 -11.33
CA GLU A 26 2.93 0.15 -12.31
C GLU A 26 1.66 -0.42 -12.94
N GLY A 27 0.62 -0.69 -12.15
CA GLY A 27 -0.68 -1.13 -12.65
C GLY A 27 -1.31 -0.12 -13.60
N LEU A 28 -1.31 1.17 -13.24
CA LEU A 28 -1.78 2.25 -14.12
C LEU A 28 -0.96 2.32 -15.42
N ASN A 29 0.37 2.22 -15.35
CA ASN A 29 1.22 2.22 -16.53
C ASN A 29 0.93 1.02 -17.46
N GLN A 30 0.66 -0.16 -16.88
CA GLN A 30 0.28 -1.35 -17.62
C GLN A 30 -1.11 -1.21 -18.27
N VAL A 31 -2.09 -0.60 -17.58
CA VAL A 31 -3.42 -0.30 -18.15
C VAL A 31 -3.30 0.65 -19.35
N LEU A 32 -2.53 1.73 -19.20
CA LEU A 32 -2.25 2.69 -20.27
C LEU A 32 -1.54 2.03 -21.46
N SER A 33 -0.69 1.04 -21.20
CA SER A 33 -0.01 0.22 -22.21
C SER A 33 -0.87 -0.91 -22.79
N HIS A 34 -2.18 -0.93 -22.53
CA HIS A 34 -3.14 -1.95 -22.98
C HIS A 34 -2.78 -3.39 -22.56
N LYS A 35 -2.02 -3.54 -21.47
CA LYS A 35 -1.74 -4.85 -20.88
C LYS A 35 -2.91 -5.24 -19.99
N THR A 36 -3.54 -6.38 -20.28
CA THR A 36 -4.70 -6.91 -19.56
C THR A 36 -4.45 -7.09 -18.06
N ILE A 37 -3.19 -7.31 -17.67
CA ILE A 37 -2.78 -7.54 -16.28
C ILE A 37 -2.64 -6.26 -15.44
N GLY A 38 -2.66 -5.08 -16.07
CA GLY A 38 -2.48 -3.81 -15.36
C GLY A 38 -3.59 -3.50 -14.35
N TRP A 39 -4.83 -3.88 -14.66
CA TRP A 39 -5.96 -3.72 -13.76
C TRP A 39 -5.81 -4.54 -12.47
N VAL A 40 -5.22 -5.74 -12.58
CA VAL A 40 -4.96 -6.62 -11.43
C VAL A 40 -3.91 -5.99 -10.53
N SER A 41 -2.80 -5.51 -11.10
CA SER A 41 -1.74 -4.80 -10.37
C SER A 41 -2.27 -3.57 -9.64
N ALA A 42 -3.04 -2.72 -10.33
CA ALA A 42 -3.63 -1.51 -9.73
C ALA A 42 -4.62 -1.85 -8.60
N PHE A 43 -5.45 -2.87 -8.78
CA PHE A 43 -6.39 -3.34 -7.76
C PHE A 43 -5.68 -3.83 -6.51
N PHE A 44 -4.65 -4.67 -6.65
CA PHE A 44 -3.88 -5.16 -5.51
C PHE A 44 -3.12 -4.05 -4.79
N GLY A 45 -2.52 -3.10 -5.54
CA GLY A 45 -1.89 -1.93 -4.94
C GLY A 45 -2.86 -1.09 -4.11
N PHE A 46 -4.07 -0.84 -4.64
CA PHE A 46 -5.11 -0.12 -3.91
C PHE A 46 -5.60 -0.88 -2.68
N ALA A 47 -5.89 -2.19 -2.80
CA ALA A 47 -6.31 -3.04 -1.69
C ALA A 47 -5.25 -3.11 -0.57
N PHE A 48 -3.96 -3.11 -0.95
CA PHE A 48 -2.86 -3.08 0.01
C PHE A 48 -2.80 -1.73 0.74
N LEU A 49 -3.02 -0.61 0.03
CA LEU A 49 -3.07 0.73 0.62
C LEU A 49 -4.22 0.86 1.64
N VAL A 50 -5.39 0.31 1.31
CA VAL A 50 -6.54 0.21 2.24
C VAL A 50 -6.17 -0.62 3.48
N THR A 51 -5.47 -1.73 3.30
CA THR A 51 -4.99 -2.57 4.42
C THR A 51 -4.03 -1.80 5.34
N VAL A 52 -3.09 -1.04 4.76
CA VAL A 52 -2.17 -0.19 5.52
C VAL A 52 -2.92 0.87 6.32
N TRP A 53 -3.92 1.51 5.69
CA TRP A 53 -4.78 2.49 6.34
C TRP A 53 -5.53 1.88 7.52
N LEU A 54 -6.20 0.74 7.34
CA LEU A 54 -6.88 0.02 8.43
C LEU A 54 -5.92 -0.40 9.56
N THR A 55 -4.71 -0.84 9.20
CA THR A 55 -3.67 -1.24 10.16
C THR A 55 -3.21 -0.05 11.00
N TYR A 56 -3.08 1.13 10.42
CA TYR A 56 -2.80 2.35 11.17
C TYR A 56 -3.85 2.58 12.26
N PHE A 57 -5.14 2.61 11.90
CA PHE A 57 -6.22 2.81 12.88
C PHE A 57 -6.27 1.71 13.96
N ALA A 58 -6.00 0.46 13.59
CA ALA A 58 -6.01 -0.66 14.53
C ALA A 58 -4.86 -0.62 15.54
N LEU A 59 -3.72 0.00 15.20
CA LEU A 59 -2.56 0.08 16.09
C LEU A 59 -2.41 1.45 16.79
N SER A 60 -3.03 2.51 16.25
CA SER A 60 -3.00 3.85 16.80
C SER A 60 -4.20 4.19 17.70
N GLY A 61 -5.25 3.36 17.71
CA GLY A 61 -6.44 3.51 18.55
C GLY A 61 -6.33 2.66 19.81
#